data_AF-A0A380WK29-F1
#
_entry.id   AF-A0A380WK29-F1
#
_cell.length_a   1.000
_cell.length_b   1.000
_cell.length_c   1.000
_cell.angle_alpha   90.00
_cell.angle_beta   90.00
_cell.angle_gamma   90.00
#
_symmetry.space_group_name_H-M   'P 1'
#
loop_
_entity.id
_entity.type
_entity.pdbx_description
1 polymer ?
#
loop_
_entity_poly.entity_id
_entity_poly.type
_entity_poly.pdbx_seq_one_letter_code
_entity_poly.pdbx_strand_id
1 'polypeptide(L)' 'MAAQANTDARIIRENLNDLGAWIGIWKDDAAHGLPCTQSSLILAQSHVDNALAVLDRMQADQRAAA' A
#
# COMPACT_ATOMS: atom_id res chain seq x y z
N MET A 1 4.90 15.36 -16.66
CA MET A 1 4.83 15.46 -15.19
C MET A 1 3.44 15.14 -14.63
N ALA A 2 2.36 15.85 -15.00
CA ALA A 2 1.03 15.62 -14.41
C ALA A 2 0.45 14.19 -14.60
N ALA A 3 0.66 13.57 -15.78
CA ALA A 3 0.19 12.20 -16.03
C ALA A 3 0.90 11.13 -15.18
N GLN A 4 2.19 11.33 -14.90
CA GLN A 4 2.97 10.43 -14.04
C GLN A 4 2.53 10.56 -12.59
N ALA A 5 2.37 11.78 -12.07
CA ALA A 5 1.89 12.02 -10.71
C ALA A 5 0.49 11.42 -10.47
N ASN A 6 -0.41 11.48 -11.46
CA ASN A 6 -1.73 10.85 -11.37
C ASN A 6 -1.64 9.31 -11.39
N THR A 7 -0.74 8.75 -12.20
CA THR A 7 -0.46 7.31 -12.21
C THR A 7 0.08 6.84 -10.86
N ASP A 8 1.04 7.56 -10.29
CA ASP A 8 1.66 7.23 -9.01
C ASP A 8 0.66 7.32 -7.85
N ALA A 9 -0.17 8.37 -7.83
CA ALA A 9 -1.26 8.50 -6.86
C ALA A 9 -2.27 7.35 -6.95
N ARG A 10 -2.56 6.86 -8.17
CA ARG A 10 -3.43 5.69 -8.37
C ARG A 10 -2.78 4.42 -7.81
N ILE A 11 -1.51 4.18 -8.07
CA ILE A 11 -0.78 3.01 -7.54
C ILE A 11 -0.76 3.02 -6.00
N ILE A 12 -0.54 4.18 -5.38
CA ILE A 12 -0.60 4.32 -3.92
C ILE A 12 -2.01 3.96 -3.41
N ARG A 13 -3.06 4.48 -4.06
CA ARG A 13 -4.45 4.18 -3.68
C ARG A 13 -4.79 2.69 -3.81
N GLU A 14 -4.34 2.03 -4.88
CA GLU A 14 -4.53 0.59 -5.08
C GLU A 14 -3.89 -0.20 -3.94
N ASN A 15 -2.64 0.07 -3.59
CA ASN A 15 -1.97 -0.61 -2.46
C ASN A 15 -2.65 -0.34 -1.11
N LEU A 16 -3.15 0.87 -0.87
CA LEU A 16 -3.90 1.18 0.36
C LEU A 16 -5.24 0.45 0.43
N ASN A 17 -5.94 0.29 -0.70
CA ASN A 17 -7.18 -0.49 -0.78
C ASN A 17 -6.91 -1.97 -0.48
N ASP A 18 -5.86 -2.53 -1.07
CA ASP A 18 -5.47 -3.94 -0.84
C ASP A 18 -5.09 -4.17 0.64
N LEU A 19 -4.36 -3.24 1.25
CA LEU A 19 -4.06 -3.28 2.68
C LEU A 19 -5.33 -3.19 3.54
N GLY A 20 -6.29 -2.34 3.16
CA GLY A 20 -7.60 -2.24 3.80
C GLY A 20 -8.38 -3.55 3.76
N ALA A 21 -8.31 -4.28 2.65
CA ALA A 21 -8.93 -5.60 2.51
C ALA A 21 -8.28 -6.63 3.46
N TRP A 22 -6.95 -6.67 3.55
CA TRP A 22 -6.23 -7.53 4.50
C TRP A 22 -6.59 -7.23 5.95
N ILE A 23 -6.67 -5.94 6.33
CA ILE A 23 -7.10 -5.54 7.67
C ILE A 23 -8.53 -6.00 7.96
N GLY A 24 -9.42 -5.96 6.97
CA GLY A 24 -10.77 -6.50 7.08
C GLY A 24 -10.77 -7.99 7.40
N ILE A 25 -10.02 -8.78 6.62
CA ILE A 25 -9.86 -10.22 6.82
C ILE A 25 -9.32 -10.51 8.23
N TRP A 26 -8.28 -9.80 8.68
CA TRP A 26 -7.69 -10.04 10.00
C TRP A 26 -8.60 -9.65 11.17
N LYS A 27 -9.47 -8.64 10.99
CA LYS A 27 -10.50 -8.32 11.98
C LYS A 27 -11.51 -9.45 12.11
N ASP A 28 -11.93 -10.03 10.99
CA ASP A 28 -12.82 -11.18 10.98
C ASP A 28 -12.13 -12.41 11.58
N ASP A 29 -10.87 -12.69 11.23
CA ASP A 29 -10.07 -13.76 11.82
C ASP A 29 -9.98 -13.60 13.34
N ALA A 30 -9.63 -12.40 13.82
CA ALA A 30 -9.52 -12.10 15.25
C ALA A 30 -10.86 -12.28 15.98
N ALA A 31 -11.99 -11.91 15.37
CA ALA A 31 -13.33 -12.13 15.93
C ALA A 31 -13.66 -13.62 16.10
N HIS A 32 -13.04 -14.50 15.30
CA HIS A 32 -13.19 -15.95 15.38
C HIS A 32 -12.03 -16.65 16.11
N GLY A 33 -11.09 -15.90 16.70
CA GLY A 33 -9.92 -16.45 17.38
C GLY A 33 -8.89 -17.12 16.45
N LEU A 34 -8.90 -16.76 15.17
CA LEU A 34 -7.96 -17.26 14.17
C LEU A 34 -6.72 -16.34 14.09
N PRO A 35 -5.51 -16.91 14.00
CA PRO A 35 -4.30 -16.12 13.80
C PRO A 35 -4.16 -15.66 12.34
N CYS A 36 -3.62 -14.47 12.12
CA CYS A 36 -3.23 -14.03 10.78
C CYS A 36 -2.20 -15.00 10.17
N THR A 37 -2.36 -15.33 8.89
CA THR A 37 -1.38 -16.17 8.19
C THR A 37 -0.10 -15.38 7.90
N GLN A 38 1.07 -16.04 8.00
CA GLN A 38 2.34 -15.41 7.67
C GLN A 38 2.37 -14.88 6.22
N SER A 39 1.75 -15.60 5.29
CA SER A 39 1.61 -15.15 3.89
C SER A 39 0.81 -13.86 3.77
N SER A 40 -0.30 -13.73 4.50
CA SER A 40 -1.09 -12.48 4.49
C SER A 40 -0.29 -11.29 5.03
N LEU A 41 0.52 -11.50 6.09
CA LEU A 41 1.38 -10.45 6.64
C LEU A 41 2.46 -10.03 5.64
N ILE A 42 3.10 -10.99 4.96
CA ILE A 42 4.10 -10.71 3.92
C ILE A 42 3.49 -9.92 2.76
N LEU A 43 2.30 -10.31 2.29
CA LEU A 43 1.61 -9.62 1.21
C LEU A 43 1.22 -8.20 1.61
N ALA A 44 0.62 -8.01 2.79
CA ALA A 44 0.29 -6.70 3.33
C ALA A 44 1.53 -5.80 3.47
N GLN A 45 2.65 -6.34 3.96
CA GLN A 45 3.90 -5.60 4.03
C GLN A 45 4.39 -5.17 2.65
N SER A 46 4.31 -6.05 1.64
CA SER A 46 4.71 -5.69 0.28
C SER A 46 3.87 -4.56 -0.32
N HIS A 47 2.57 -4.49 0.00
CA HIS A 47 1.73 -3.35 -0.40
C HIS A 47 2.18 -2.04 0.26
N VAL A 48 2.54 -2.08 1.55
CA VAL A 48 3.08 -0.91 2.27
C VAL A 48 4.40 -0.46 1.63
N ASP A 49 5.33 -1.39 1.43
CA ASP A 49 6.64 -1.09 0.86
C ASP A 49 6.52 -0.50 -0.55
N ASN A 50 5.63 -1.05 -1.37
CA ASN A 50 5.35 -0.54 -2.72
C ASN A 50 4.76 0.87 -2.69
N ALA A 51 3.79 1.13 -1.81
CA ALA A 51 3.18 2.46 -1.69
C ALA A 51 4.21 3.52 -1.24
N LEU A 52 5.07 3.17 -0.28
CA LEU A 52 6.14 4.04 0.19
C LEU A 52 7.18 4.31 -0.90
N ALA A 53 7.61 3.28 -1.63
CA ALA A 53 8.57 3.45 -2.73
C ALA A 53 8.04 4.38 -3.84
N VAL A 54 6.74 4.30 -4.15
CA VAL A 54 6.10 5.21 -5.11
C VAL A 54 6.02 6.64 -4.56
N LEU A 55 5.68 6.80 -3.27
CA LEU A 55 5.67 8.11 -2.63
C LEU A 55 7.05 8.77 -2.61
N ASP A 56 8.09 8.01 -2.28
CA ASP A 56 9.48 8.49 -2.27
C ASP A 56 9.92 8.95 -3.65
N ARG A 57 9.54 8.21 -4.71
CA ARG A 57 9.76 8.64 -6.10
C ARG A 57 9.05 9.96 -6.40
N MET A 58 7.77 10.09 -6.05
CA MET A 58 7.02 11.34 -6.27
C MET A 58 7.67 12.54 -5.57
N GLN A 59 8.16 12.35 -4.34
CA GLN A 59 8.86 13.40 -3.59
C GLN A 59 10.21 13.76 -4.22
N ALA A 60 10.95 12.78 -4.73
CA ALA A 60 12.21 13.01 -5.44
C ALA A 60 11.97 13.82 -6.74
N ASP A 61 10.97 13.43 -7.52
CA ASP A 61 10.58 14.13 -8.75
C ASP A 61 10.14 15.57 -8.47
N GLN A 62 9.38 15.78 -7.37
CA GLN A 62 8.96 17.12 -6.95
C GLN A 62 10.16 18.00 -6.58
N ARG A 63 11.15 17.47 -5.86
CA ARG A 63 12.37 18.21 -5.50
C ARG A 63 13.22 18.54 -6.72
N ALA A 64 13.29 17.65 -7.71
CA ALA A 64 14.03 17.89 -8.95
C ALA A 64 13.35 18.92 -9.86
N ALA A 65 12.05 19.16 -9.68
CA ALA A 65 11.26 20.12 -10.42
C ALA A 65 11.22 21.53 -9.79
N ALA A 66 11.72 21.68 -8.56
CA ALA A 66 11.78 22.93 -7.80
C ALA A 66 13.12 23.65 -8.02
#